data_AF-A0A3P7P3Y2-F1
#
_entry.id   AF-A0A3P7P3Y2-F1
#
_cell.length_a   1.000
_cell.length_b   1.000
_cell.length_c   1.000
_cell.angle_alpha   90.00
_cell.angle_beta   90.00
_cell.angle_gamma   90.00
#
_symmetry.space_group_name_H-M   'P 1'
#
loop_
_entity.id
_entity.type
_entity.pdbx_description
1 polymer ?
#
loop_
_entity_poly.entity_id
_entity_poly.type
_entity_poly.pdbx_seq_one_letter_code
_entity_poly.pdbx_strand_id
1 'polypeptide(L)'
;MGNPHPNPAPAWLSEKSWAEIVRANDLPSLNGFQKSVTTRTNEWKAIYDNSAPQNMTFPEPFSKTRGLDRLVILRCLRPDKIVPAVQVRSHRIRWQ
;
A
#
# COMPACT_ATOMS: atom_id res chain seq x y z
N MET A 1 9.53 19.05 14.45
CA MET A 1 9.98 17.95 13.57
C MET A 1 8.76 17.41 12.82
N GLY A 2 8.32 18.14 11.80
CA GLY A 2 7.16 17.73 10.99
C GLY A 2 7.62 16.80 9.88
N ASN A 3 6.80 15.81 9.52
CA ASN A 3 7.01 15.00 8.33
C ASN A 3 7.23 15.95 7.13
N PRO A 4 8.40 15.95 6.47
CA PRO A 4 8.69 16.89 5.37
C PRO A 4 7.85 16.61 4.13
N HIS A 5 7.14 15.48 4.09
CA HIS A 5 6.26 15.09 3.00
C HIS A 5 4.82 15.05 3.49
N PRO A 6 4.03 16.13 3.30
CA PRO A 6 2.62 16.11 3.65
C PRO A 6 1.86 15.10 2.77
N ASN A 7 0.83 14.50 3.36
CA ASN A 7 -0.03 13.56 2.66
C ASN A 7 -0.75 14.26 1.50
N PRO A 8 -0.60 13.81 0.24
CA PRO A 8 -1.20 14.46 -0.91
C PRO A 8 -2.72 14.28 -0.97
N ALA A 9 -3.26 13.28 -0.27
CA ALA A 9 -4.68 12.93 -0.38
C ALA A 9 -5.27 12.39 0.94
N PRO A 10 -5.38 13.24 1.97
CA PRO A 10 -5.94 12.83 3.27
C PRO A 10 -7.41 12.36 3.19
N ALA A 11 -8.11 12.65 2.09
CA ALA A 11 -9.48 12.21 1.85
C ALA A 11 -9.63 10.67 1.69
N TRP A 12 -8.59 9.99 1.18
CA TRP A 12 -8.64 8.53 0.96
C TRP A 12 -7.39 7.80 1.44
N LEU A 13 -6.26 8.50 1.59
CA LEU A 13 -5.01 7.94 2.07
C LEU A 13 -4.83 8.28 3.55
N SER A 14 -4.77 7.27 4.40
CA SER A 14 -4.52 7.48 5.83
C SER A 14 -3.08 7.95 6.09
N GLU A 15 -2.86 8.72 7.15
CA GLU A 15 -1.50 9.13 7.59
C GLU A 15 -0.59 7.92 7.84
N LYS A 16 -1.15 6.81 8.33
CA LYS A 16 -0.42 5.55 8.53
C LYS A 16 0.06 4.98 7.20
N SER A 17 -0.83 4.84 6.22
CA SER A 17 -0.49 4.36 4.88
C SER A 17 0.53 5.28 4.20
N TRP A 18 0.36 6.59 4.35
CA TRP A 18 1.31 7.55 3.82
C TRP A 18 2.71 7.42 4.44
N ALA A 19 2.80 7.22 5.75
CA ALA A 19 4.08 6.96 6.42
C ALA A 19 4.76 5.67 5.92
N GLU A 20 4.00 4.62 5.60
CA GLU A 20 4.55 3.42 4.96
C GLU A 20 5.06 3.71 3.55
N ILE A 21 4.36 4.52 2.76
CA ILE A 21 4.78 4.92 1.40
C ILE A 21 6.09 5.71 1.47
N VAL A 22 6.19 6.65 2.40
CA VAL A 22 7.41 7.44 2.62
C VAL A 22 8.58 6.53 3.00
N ARG A 23 8.37 5.55 3.89
CA ARG A 23 9.42 4.56 4.23
C ARG A 23 9.78 3.64 3.08
N ALA A 24 8.79 3.19 2.31
CA ALA A 24 9.03 2.30 1.18
C ALA A 24 9.86 2.98 0.09
N ASN A 25 9.81 4.32 -0.03
CA ASN A 25 10.64 5.09 -0.95
C ASN A 25 12.16 4.94 -0.68
N ASP A 26 12.55 4.60 0.54
CA ASP A 26 13.97 4.39 0.90
C ASP A 26 14.50 3.03 0.42
N LEU A 27 13.62 2.13 -0.05
CA LEU A 27 14.04 0.88 -0.67
C LEU A 27 14.60 1.16 -2.07
N PRO A 28 15.79 0.61 -2.43
CA PRO A 28 16.42 0.85 -3.74
C PRO A 28 15.51 0.52 -4.93
N SER A 29 14.69 -0.52 -4.81
CA SER A 29 13.73 -0.97 -5.84
C SER A 29 12.48 -0.10 -5.94
N LEU A 30 12.15 0.67 -4.89
CA LEU A 30 10.96 1.50 -4.79
C LEU A 30 11.28 2.99 -4.73
N ASN A 31 12.50 3.37 -5.10
CA ASN A 31 12.92 4.75 -5.13
C ASN A 31 12.00 5.59 -6.05
N GLY A 32 11.49 6.70 -5.52
CA GLY A 32 10.53 7.55 -6.23
C GLY A 32 9.06 7.15 -6.05
N PHE A 33 8.74 6.16 -5.20
CA PHE A 33 7.36 5.75 -4.95
C PHE A 33 6.54 6.89 -4.32
N GLN A 34 7.08 7.55 -3.29
CA GLN A 34 6.45 8.70 -2.65
C GLN A 34 6.16 9.84 -3.66
N LYS A 35 7.11 10.11 -4.57
CA LYS A 35 6.96 11.10 -5.64
C LYS A 35 5.91 10.68 -6.66
N SER A 36 5.86 9.41 -7.07
CA SER A 36 4.84 8.87 -7.98
C SER A 36 3.44 9.00 -7.38
N VAL A 37 3.27 8.67 -6.09
CA VAL A 37 1.97 8.81 -5.42
C VAL A 37 1.53 10.27 -5.37
N THR A 38 2.44 11.20 -5.04
CA THR A 38 2.14 12.64 -5.02
C THR A 38 1.75 13.15 -6.40
N THR A 39 2.55 12.84 -7.42
CA THR A 39 2.34 13.36 -8.79
C THR A 39 1.16 12.73 -9.51
N ARG A 40 0.82 11.47 -9.21
CA ARG A 40 -0.24 10.71 -9.88
C ARG A 40 -1.27 10.17 -8.91
N THR A 41 -1.64 11.01 -7.97
CA THR A 41 -2.57 10.71 -6.87
C THR A 41 -3.85 10.02 -7.37
N ASN A 42 -4.42 10.47 -8.49
CA ASN A 42 -5.65 9.90 -9.05
C ASN A 42 -5.48 8.48 -9.61
N GLU A 43 -4.35 8.17 -10.24
CA GLU A 43 -4.08 6.82 -10.76
C GLU A 43 -3.87 5.83 -9.61
N TRP A 44 -3.14 6.26 -8.58
CA TRP A 44 -2.95 5.47 -7.36
C TRP A 44 -4.25 5.29 -6.57
N LYS A 45 -5.14 6.30 -6.58
CA LYS A 45 -6.49 6.18 -6.02
C LYS A 45 -7.31 5.11 -6.75
N ALA A 46 -7.20 5.02 -8.08
CA ALA A 46 -7.89 3.97 -8.83
C ALA A 46 -7.45 2.56 -8.42
N ILE A 47 -6.17 2.38 -8.08
CA ILE A 47 -5.65 1.11 -7.52
C ILE A 47 -6.16 0.90 -6.10
N TYR A 48 -6.14 1.94 -5.27
CA TYR A 48 -6.66 1.88 -3.92
C TYR A 48 -8.14 1.47 -3.90
N ASP A 49 -8.97 2.04 -4.77
CA ASP A 49 -10.41 1.75 -4.82
C ASP A 49 -10.75 0.39 -5.46
N ASN A 50 -9.80 -0.25 -6.16
CA ASN A 50 -10.05 -1.50 -6.87
C ASN A 50 -10.20 -2.70 -5.92
N SER A 51 -11.09 -3.63 -6.25
CA SER A 51 -11.33 -4.86 -5.50
C SER A 51 -10.24 -5.92 -5.67
N ALA A 52 -9.49 -5.88 -6.77
CA ALA A 52 -8.40 -6.79 -7.12
C ALA A 52 -7.15 -6.00 -7.58
N PRO A 53 -6.52 -5.20 -6.69
CA PRO A 53 -5.40 -4.33 -7.07
C PRO A 53 -4.16 -5.10 -7.53
N GLN A 54 -4.03 -6.38 -7.17
CA GLN A 54 -3.01 -7.30 -7.67
C GLN A 54 -3.14 -7.64 -9.16
N ASN A 55 -4.24 -7.29 -9.82
CA ASN A 55 -4.41 -7.49 -11.26
C ASN A 55 -4.17 -6.18 -12.05
N MET A 56 -4.01 -5.06 -11.36
CA MET A 56 -3.79 -3.77 -12.01
C MET A 56 -2.32 -3.52 -12.34
N THR A 57 -2.09 -2.83 -13.45
CA THR A 57 -0.79 -2.24 -13.79
C THR A 57 -0.60 -0.98 -12.97
N PHE A 58 0.57 -0.82 -12.34
CA PHE A 58 0.88 0.39 -11.59
C PHE A 58 1.29 1.55 -12.50
N PRO A 59 1.10 2.80 -12.05
CA PRO A 59 1.65 3.96 -12.72
C PRO A 59 3.16 3.84 -12.90
N GLU A 60 3.69 4.41 -13.98
CA GLU A 60 5.15 4.56 -14.13
C GLU A 60 5.77 5.24 -12.89
N PRO A 61 7.03 4.97 -12.52
CA PRO A 61 7.93 3.97 -13.12
C PRO A 61 7.66 2.52 -12.67
N PHE A 62 6.59 2.26 -11.90
CA PHE A 62 6.35 0.98 -11.24
C PHE A 62 5.51 -0.01 -12.07
N SER A 63 5.22 0.31 -13.34
CA SER A 63 4.41 -0.53 -14.22
C SER A 63 5.00 -1.94 -14.41
N LYS A 64 6.33 -2.05 -14.34
CA LYS A 64 7.08 -3.31 -14.48
C LYS A 64 7.46 -3.95 -13.15
N THR A 65 7.07 -3.38 -12.01
CA THR A 65 7.39 -3.90 -10.68
C THR A 65 6.72 -5.26 -10.46
N ARG A 66 7.48 -6.25 -9.97
CA ARG A 66 7.05 -7.63 -9.77
C ARG A 66 7.51 -8.17 -8.42
N GLY A 67 7.01 -9.34 -8.04
CA GLY A 67 7.45 -10.04 -6.84
C GLY A 67 7.21 -9.25 -5.55
N LEU A 68 8.22 -9.21 -4.68
CA LEU A 68 8.13 -8.64 -3.34
C LEU A 68 7.85 -7.12 -3.36
N ASP A 69 8.51 -6.37 -4.24
CA ASP A 69 8.34 -4.92 -4.36
C ASP A 69 6.89 -4.56 -4.68
N ARG A 70 6.24 -5.36 -5.53
CA ARG A 70 4.83 -5.20 -5.88
C ARG A 70 3.92 -5.43 -4.67
N LEU A 71 4.24 -6.44 -3.87
CA LEU A 71 3.51 -6.73 -2.63
C LEU A 71 3.70 -5.62 -1.58
N VAL A 72 4.91 -5.04 -1.48
CA VAL A 72 5.17 -3.91 -0.59
C VAL A 72 4.32 -2.71 -0.97
N ILE A 73 4.30 -2.31 -2.26
CA ILE A 73 3.44 -1.21 -2.75
C ILE A 73 1.98 -1.42 -2.37
N LEU A 74 1.45 -2.63 -2.64
CA LEU A 74 0.06 -2.96 -2.32
C LEU A 74 -0.19 -2.95 -0.81
N ARG A 75 0.79 -3.35 0.02
CA ARG A 75 0.67 -3.35 1.48
C ARG A 75 0.59 -1.93 2.02
N CYS A 76 1.35 -1.01 1.44
CA CYS A 76 1.34 0.40 1.82
C CYS A 76 -0.02 1.05 1.51
N LEU A 77 -0.61 0.74 0.35
CA LEU A 77 -1.89 1.31 -0.10
C LEU A 77 -3.10 0.64 0.56
N ARG A 78 -3.14 -0.69 0.55
CA ARG A 78 -4.29 -1.54 0.93
C ARG A 78 -3.82 -2.69 1.83
N PRO A 79 -3.37 -2.38 3.08
CA PRO A 79 -2.95 -3.42 4.01
C PRO A 79 -4.08 -4.42 4.34
N ASP A 80 -5.34 -4.00 4.21
CA ASP A 80 -6.55 -4.80 4.39
C ASP A 80 -6.72 -5.91 3.34
N LYS A 81 -6.14 -5.76 2.14
CA LYS A 81 -6.24 -6.76 1.06
C LYS A 81 -5.03 -7.67 0.97
N ILE A 82 -3.96 -7.40 1.73
CA ILE A 82 -2.80 -8.31 1.87
C ILE A 82 -2.89 -9.10 3.17
N VAL A 83 -4.00 -9.80 3.33
CA VAL A 83 -4.13 -10.82 4.36
C VAL A 83 -4.62 -12.11 3.69
N PRO A 84 -3.73 -13.06 3.38
CA PRO A 84 -4.11 -14.46 3.47
C PRO A 84 -4.09 -14.85 4.95
N ALA A 85 -5.28 -15.17 5.47
CA ALA A 85 -5.50 -16.21 6.47
C ALA A 85 -4.55 -16.25 7.70
N VAL A 86 -4.73 -15.36 8.68
CA VAL A 86 -4.45 -15.70 10.09
C VAL A 86 -5.64 -15.27 10.94
N GLN A 87 -6.72 -16.03 10.86
CA GLN A 87 -7.74 -16.06 11.90
C GLN A 87 -8.39 -17.45 11.91
N VAL A 88 -7.60 -18.50 12.15
CA VAL A 88 -8.16 -19.63 12.90
C VAL A 88 -8.50 -19.05 14.26
N ARG A 89 -9.78 -18.76 14.42
CA ARG A 89 -10.39 -18.28 15.65
C ARG A 89 -9.97 -19.20 16.79
N SER A 90 -9.20 -18.65 17.73
CA SER A 90 -9.23 -19.09 19.12
C SER A 90 -10.64 -18.86 19.65
N HIS A 91 -11.54 -19.82 19.42
CA HIS A 91 -12.73 -19.98 20.24
C HIS A 91 -12.43 -21.00 21.33
N ARG A 92 -12.42 -20.48 22.55
CA ARG A 92 -12.36 -21.21 23.83
C ARG A 92 -13.38 -22.35 23.88
N ILE A 93 -12.92 -23.51 24.37
CA ILE A 93 -13.53 -24.35 25.43
C ILE A 93 -15.03 -24.70 25.27
N ARG A 94 -15.36 -26.00 25.08
CA ARG A 94 -16.21 -26.77 26.02
C ARG A 94 -16.24 -28.29 25.74
N TRP A 95 -16.07 -29.06 26.81
CA TRP A 95 -16.32 -30.48 27.09
C TRP A 95 -17.17 -31.33 26.12
N GLN A 96 -16.59 -32.47 25.70
CA GLN A 96 -17.13 -33.83 25.90
C GLN A 96 -15.97 -34.82 26.00
#